data_AF-A0A962YH25-F1
#
_entry.id   AF-A0A962YH25-F1
#
_cell.length_a   1.000
_cell.length_b   1.000
_cell.length_c   1.000
_cell.angle_alpha   90.00
_cell.angle_beta   90.00
_cell.angle_gamma   90.00
#
_symmetry.space_group_name_H-M   'P 1'
#
loop_
_entity.id
_entity.type
_entity.pdbx_description
1 polymer ?
#
loop_
_entity_poly.entity_id
_entity_poly.type
_entity_poly.pdbx_seq_one_letter_code
_entity_poly.pdbx_strand_id
1 'polypeptide(L)'
;MLFIPKRITVFFCPLLVAGFGLLPVLSTAQDGVSDLAKAAQNPIAAMISLPFQNNTNFDFGPLEKTQNVLNIQPVIPLSLTDNWNLITRTIMPVISQPALTDGQSRKNGIGDVQFSAFFSPKQPTAGGWIWGAGVVTQFDTATDDRLGQGKWGLGPTAVLLRTSGPWVYGGL
;
A
#
# COMPACT_ATOMS: atom_id res chain seq x y z
N MET A 1 1.37 -39.98 33.88
CA MET A 1 0.39 -38.88 33.71
C MET A 1 1.07 -37.82 32.86
N LEU A 2 1.05 -37.79 31.52
CA LEU A 2 -0.02 -37.94 30.53
C LEU A 2 -1.24 -37.07 30.82
N PHE A 3 -1.37 -35.94 30.11
CA PHE A 3 -2.54 -35.61 29.29
C PHE A 3 -2.25 -34.41 28.36
N ILE A 4 -2.24 -34.68 27.05
CA ILE A 4 -2.49 -33.76 25.92
C ILE A 4 -3.84 -34.22 25.33
N PRO A 5 -4.75 -33.31 24.91
CA PRO A 5 -5.10 -33.24 23.49
C PRO A 5 -5.31 -31.80 22.99
N LYS A 6 -4.72 -31.38 21.87
CA LYS A 6 -5.27 -31.45 20.49
C LYS A 6 -6.66 -30.82 20.34
N ARG A 7 -6.73 -29.67 19.67
CA ARG A 7 -7.83 -29.34 18.73
C ARG A 7 -7.27 -28.76 17.44
N ILE A 8 -7.22 -29.66 16.46
CA ILE A 8 -7.03 -29.46 15.03
C ILE A 8 -8.44 -29.16 14.49
N THR A 9 -8.62 -28.02 13.81
CA THR A 9 -9.84 -27.77 13.02
C THR A 9 -9.49 -27.96 11.55
N VAL A 10 -9.81 -29.14 11.03
CA VAL A 10 -9.86 -29.47 9.61
C VAL A 10 -11.13 -28.82 9.03
N PHE A 11 -11.00 -28.00 7.99
CA PHE A 11 -12.15 -27.66 7.15
C PHE A 11 -12.24 -28.62 5.96
N PHE A 12 -13.44 -29.15 5.81
CA PHE A 12 -13.86 -30.29 5.02
C PHE A 12 -14.03 -29.90 3.54
N CYS A 13 -13.43 -30.69 2.65
CA CYS A 13 -13.69 -30.68 1.21
C CYS A 13 -14.96 -31.49 0.91
N PRO A 14 -15.84 -31.06 -0.02
CA PRO A 14 -16.64 -32.00 -0.79
C PRO A 14 -16.15 -32.03 -2.24
N LEU A 15 -15.55 -33.17 -2.57
CA LEU A 15 -15.35 -33.65 -3.92
C LEU A 15 -16.70 -34.12 -4.46
N LEU A 16 -17.12 -33.68 -5.65
CA LEU A 16 -18.21 -34.30 -6.42
C LEU A 16 -17.73 -34.59 -7.84
N VAL A 17 -18.10 -35.78 -8.31
CA VAL A 17 -17.43 -36.59 -9.33
C VAL A 17 -18.13 -36.50 -10.70
N ALA A 18 -17.29 -36.59 -11.75
CA ALA A 18 -17.49 -37.13 -13.11
C ALA A 18 -18.31 -36.38 -14.19
N GLY A 19 -17.61 -36.13 -15.31
CA GLY A 19 -18.15 -35.96 -16.66
C GLY A 19 -17.03 -36.03 -17.70
N PHE A 20 -17.00 -37.11 -18.48
CA PHE A 20 -15.97 -37.51 -19.46
C PHE A 20 -16.08 -36.71 -20.78
N GLY A 21 -14.96 -36.36 -21.44
CA GLY A 21 -14.96 -35.84 -22.81
C GLY A 21 -13.64 -35.24 -23.30
N LEU A 22 -12.93 -35.95 -24.18
CA LEU A 22 -11.72 -35.55 -24.92
C LEU A 22 -11.99 -34.41 -25.91
N LEU A 23 -11.14 -33.37 -25.91
CA LEU A 23 -10.57 -32.72 -27.10
C LEU A 23 -9.26 -31.99 -26.70
N PRO A 24 -8.13 -32.19 -27.40
CA PRO A 24 -6.94 -31.32 -27.27
C PRO A 24 -7.17 -30.05 -28.09
N VAL A 25 -6.53 -28.92 -27.74
CA VAL A 25 -5.98 -27.89 -28.65
C VAL A 25 -5.65 -26.59 -27.88
N LEU A 26 -4.47 -26.06 -28.20
CA LEU A 26 -3.89 -24.72 -27.94
C LEU A 26 -3.29 -24.44 -26.55
N SER A 27 -2.04 -24.89 -26.41
CA SER A 27 -1.00 -24.11 -25.74
C SER A 27 -0.49 -23.02 -26.69
N THR A 28 0.10 -21.94 -26.12
CA THR A 28 0.79 -20.77 -26.72
C THR A 28 0.04 -19.43 -26.82
N ALA A 29 -0.52 -18.93 -25.71
CA ALA A 29 -0.86 -17.50 -25.61
C ALA A 29 -0.86 -16.90 -24.19
N GLN A 30 -0.23 -17.55 -23.19
CA GLN A 30 -0.41 -17.17 -21.78
C GLN A 30 0.80 -16.47 -21.13
N ASP A 31 1.93 -16.36 -21.82
CA ASP A 31 3.14 -15.75 -21.25
C ASP A 31 3.11 -14.21 -21.26
N GLY A 32 2.46 -13.58 -22.23
CA GLY A 32 2.44 -12.11 -22.35
C GLY A 32 1.54 -11.38 -21.34
N VAL A 33 0.45 -12.00 -20.89
CA VAL A 33 -0.51 -11.38 -19.95
C VAL A 33 -0.07 -11.56 -18.49
N SER A 34 0.59 -12.68 -18.18
CA SER A 34 1.18 -12.94 -16.86
C SER A 34 2.29 -11.95 -16.51
N ASP A 35 3.17 -11.65 -17.48
CA ASP A 35 4.35 -10.83 -17.21
C ASP A 35 4.00 -9.34 -17.12
N LEU A 36 3.00 -8.88 -17.87
CA LEU A 36 2.46 -7.53 -17.71
C LEU A 36 1.73 -7.36 -16.37
N ALA A 37 0.98 -8.38 -15.93
CA ALA A 37 0.32 -8.37 -14.62
C ALA A 37 1.34 -8.37 -13.46
N LYS A 38 2.44 -9.14 -13.58
CA LYS A 38 3.53 -9.13 -12.61
C LYS A 38 4.33 -7.83 -12.63
N ALA A 39 4.55 -7.23 -13.81
CA ALA A 39 5.22 -5.94 -13.93
C ALA A 39 4.36 -4.79 -13.39
N ALA A 40 3.03 -4.82 -13.60
CA ALA A 40 2.09 -3.88 -13.02
C ALA A 40 1.97 -4.03 -11.49
N GLN A 41 2.11 -5.26 -10.98
CA GLN A 41 2.17 -5.56 -9.55
C GLN A 41 3.56 -5.35 -8.95
N ASN A 42 4.57 -4.99 -9.75
CA ASN A 42 5.88 -4.61 -9.26
C ASN A 42 5.92 -3.09 -9.12
N PRO A 43 5.61 -2.52 -7.93
CA PRO A 43 5.59 -1.08 -7.70
C PRO A 43 6.97 -0.42 -7.86
N ILE A 44 8.02 -1.19 -8.16
CA ILE A 44 9.41 -0.74 -8.36
C ILE A 44 9.77 -0.67 -9.85
N ALA A 45 8.99 -1.30 -10.73
CA ALA A 45 9.24 -1.33 -12.17
C ALA A 45 8.75 -0.02 -12.84
N ALA A 46 9.53 1.05 -12.68
CA ALA A 46 9.64 2.21 -13.57
C ALA A 46 8.35 2.94 -14.03
N MET A 47 7.20 2.72 -13.41
CA MET A 47 5.98 3.48 -13.72
C MET A 47 5.78 4.60 -12.71
N ILE A 48 5.68 5.84 -13.20
CA ILE A 48 5.17 6.96 -12.41
C ILE A 48 3.70 6.66 -12.12
N SER A 49 3.35 6.56 -10.85
CA SER A 49 1.96 6.36 -10.43
C SER A 49 1.47 7.53 -9.59
N LEU A 50 0.19 7.89 -9.78
CA LEU A 50 -0.48 8.94 -9.00
C LEU A 50 -1.79 8.39 -8.42
N PRO A 51 -1.73 7.51 -7.40
CA PRO A 51 -2.92 7.03 -6.71
C PRO A 51 -3.65 8.15 -5.97
N PHE A 52 -4.98 8.11 -6.09
CA PHE A 52 -5.91 8.91 -5.29
C PHE A 52 -6.67 7.97 -4.37
N GLN A 53 -6.63 8.24 -3.06
CA GLN A 53 -7.33 7.45 -2.06
C GLN A 53 -8.23 8.36 -1.25
N ASN A 54 -9.55 8.20 -1.39
CA ASN A 54 -10.51 8.91 -0.57
C ASN A 54 -10.90 8.05 0.65
N ASN A 55 -10.72 8.61 1.85
CA ASN A 55 -11.13 7.99 3.09
C ASN A 55 -12.26 8.81 3.74
N THR A 56 -13.41 8.17 3.92
CA THR A 56 -14.57 8.77 4.59
C THR A 56 -14.69 8.19 5.99
N ASN A 57 -14.31 8.98 6.99
CA ASN A 57 -14.39 8.60 8.39
C ASN A 57 -15.74 9.07 8.94
N PHE A 58 -16.63 8.11 9.23
CA PHE A 58 -17.84 8.36 10.00
C PHE A 58 -17.49 8.52 11.49
N ASP A 59 -18.35 9.22 12.23
CA ASP A 59 -18.24 9.38 13.68
C ASP A 59 -16.89 9.94 14.16
N PHE A 60 -16.33 10.90 13.41
CA PHE A 60 -15.02 11.48 13.71
C PHE A 60 -15.11 12.61 14.74
N GLY A 61 -14.29 12.50 15.79
CA GLY A 61 -14.15 13.50 16.84
C GLY A 61 -15.30 13.51 17.86
N PRO A 62 -15.27 14.43 18.85
CA PRO A 62 -16.23 14.46 19.96
C PRO A 62 -17.69 14.69 19.55
N LEU A 63 -17.92 15.25 18.36
CA LEU A 63 -19.25 15.54 17.83
C LEU A 63 -19.73 14.49 16.81
N GLU A 64 -18.99 13.40 16.63
CA GLU A 64 -19.34 12.26 15.77
C GLU A 64 -19.71 12.68 14.33
N LYS A 65 -18.98 13.64 13.76
CA LYS A 65 -19.27 14.17 12.41
C LYS A 65 -18.45 13.46 11.35
N THR A 66 -18.94 13.43 10.11
CA THR A 66 -18.20 12.84 9.00
C THR A 66 -17.00 13.70 8.60
N GLN A 67 -15.82 13.09 8.58
CA GLN A 67 -14.59 13.65 8.03
C GLN A 67 -14.27 12.98 6.70
N ASN A 68 -13.72 13.75 5.76
CA ASN A 68 -13.25 13.21 4.48
C ASN A 68 -11.78 13.58 4.27
N VAL A 69 -10.95 12.59 3.90
CA VAL A 69 -9.52 12.78 3.64
C VAL A 69 -9.20 12.18 2.27
N LEU A 70 -8.81 13.02 1.33
CA LEU A 70 -8.34 12.61 0.02
C LEU A 70 -6.80 12.63 0.01
N ASN A 71 -6.17 11.47 -0.06
CA ASN A 71 -4.73 11.34 -0.19
C ASN A 71 -4.33 11.28 -1.66
N ILE A 72 -3.51 12.23 -2.08
CA ILE A 72 -2.88 12.26 -3.40
C ILE A 72 -1.44 11.78 -3.21
N GLN A 73 -1.07 10.70 -3.90
CA GLN A 73 0.12 9.94 -3.54
C GLN A 73 1.05 9.67 -4.73
N PRO A 74 1.71 10.70 -5.32
CA PRO A 74 2.66 10.45 -6.40
C PRO A 74 3.79 9.53 -5.93
N VAL A 75 4.06 8.49 -6.72
CA VAL A 75 5.20 7.60 -6.58
C VAL A 75 6.01 7.67 -7.87
N ILE A 76 7.24 8.15 -7.76
CA ILE A 76 8.17 8.35 -8.87
C ILE A 76 9.41 7.48 -8.62
N PRO A 77 9.55 6.37 -9.36
CA PRO A 77 10.78 5.56 -9.34
C PRO A 77 11.85 6.20 -10.25
N LEU A 78 12.99 6.53 -9.68
CA LEU A 78 14.17 7.06 -10.39
C LEU A 78 15.23 5.95 -10.47
N SER A 79 15.70 5.63 -11.68
CA SER A 79 16.83 4.70 -11.85
C SER A 79 18.14 5.40 -11.51
N LEU A 80 18.84 4.94 -10.47
CA LEU A 80 20.16 5.46 -10.10
C LEU A 80 21.28 4.76 -10.87
N THR A 81 21.15 3.44 -11.07
CA THR A 81 22.07 2.60 -11.85
C THR A 81 21.27 1.51 -12.57
N ASP A 82 21.94 0.58 -13.26
CA ASP A 82 21.27 -0.56 -13.90
C ASP A 82 20.53 -1.45 -12.90
N ASN A 83 21.02 -1.54 -11.66
CA ASN A 83 20.53 -2.48 -10.65
C ASN A 83 19.75 -1.82 -9.50
N TRP A 84 19.83 -0.50 -9.34
CA TRP A 84 19.26 0.22 -8.20
C TRP A 84 18.29 1.34 -8.60
N ASN A 85 17.20 1.44 -7.84
CA ASN A 85 16.20 2.50 -7.92
C ASN A 85 16.17 3.33 -6.63
N LEU A 86 15.84 4.60 -6.80
CA LEU A 86 15.37 5.50 -5.76
C LEU A 86 13.89 5.76 -5.98
N ILE A 87 13.04 5.25 -5.11
CA ILE A 87 11.59 5.42 -5.19
C ILE A 87 11.22 6.57 -4.27
N THR A 88 10.75 7.65 -4.85
CA THR A 88 10.20 8.78 -4.09
C THR A 88 8.69 8.66 -4.02
N ARG A 89 8.13 8.90 -2.83
CA ARG A 89 6.69 8.94 -2.59
C ARG A 89 6.37 10.22 -1.85
N THR A 90 5.42 10.98 -2.36
CA THR A 90 4.84 12.11 -1.60
C THR A 90 3.39 11.76 -1.27
N ILE A 91 2.94 12.05 -0.06
CA ILE A 91 1.56 11.89 0.38
C ILE A 91 1.06 13.29 0.73
N MET A 92 0.12 13.79 -0.06
CA MET A 92 -0.53 15.06 0.16
C MET A 92 -2.00 14.82 0.54
N PRO A 93 -2.37 15.03 1.82
CA PRO A 93 -3.75 14.89 2.26
C PRO A 93 -4.53 16.19 2.02
N VAL A 94 -5.63 16.11 1.29
CA VAL A 94 -6.66 17.16 1.20
C VAL A 94 -7.79 16.77 2.14
N ILE A 95 -7.99 17.56 3.18
CA ILE A 95 -8.83 17.22 4.33
C ILE A 95 -10.04 18.13 4.38
N SER A 96 -11.21 17.52 4.57
CA SER A 96 -12.44 18.18 4.98
C SER A 96 -12.77 17.78 6.41
N GLN A 97 -12.34 18.63 7.35
CA GLN A 97 -12.43 18.45 8.79
C GLN A 97 -13.75 19.03 9.32
N PRO A 98 -14.62 18.22 9.94
CA PRO A 98 -15.80 18.76 10.61
C PRO A 98 -15.41 19.59 11.84
N ALA A 99 -16.37 20.35 12.35
CA ALA A 99 -16.24 21.02 13.64
C ALA A 99 -15.99 19.99 14.75
N LEU A 100 -14.97 20.22 15.59
CA LEU A 100 -14.63 19.34 16.72
C LEU A 100 -15.27 19.79 18.04
N THR A 101 -15.63 21.06 18.14
CA THR A 101 -16.30 21.66 19.29
C THR A 101 -17.45 22.56 18.80
N ASP A 102 -18.38 22.86 19.71
CA ASP A 102 -19.46 23.81 19.41
C ASP A 102 -18.91 25.18 19.05
N GLY A 103 -19.58 25.86 18.11
CA GLY A 103 -19.16 27.16 17.57
C GLY A 103 -18.07 27.11 16.49
N GLN A 104 -17.47 25.95 16.20
CA GLN A 104 -16.56 25.81 15.07
C GLN A 104 -17.29 25.55 13.75
N SER A 105 -16.74 26.09 12.67
CA SER A 105 -17.10 25.71 11.30
C SER A 105 -16.20 24.59 10.77
N ARG A 106 -16.70 23.87 9.76
CA ARG A 106 -15.92 22.90 8.97
C ARG A 106 -14.73 23.59 8.32
N LYS A 107 -13.58 22.92 8.30
CA LYS A 107 -12.39 23.38 7.57
C LYS A 107 -12.05 22.46 6.43
N ASN A 108 -11.67 23.08 5.32
CA ASN A 108 -11.14 22.39 4.16
C ASN A 108 -9.75 22.94 3.92
N GLY A 109 -8.82 22.06 3.58
CA GLY A 109 -7.45 22.48 3.33
C GLY A 109 -6.52 21.30 3.10
N ILE A 110 -5.23 21.61 3.10
CA ILE A 110 -4.16 20.62 2.96
C ILE A 110 -3.65 20.31 4.37
N GLY A 111 -3.40 19.03 4.66
CA GLY A 111 -2.73 18.61 5.89
C GLY A 111 -1.22 18.54 5.73
N ASP A 112 -0.54 17.94 6.70
CA ASP A 112 0.92 17.77 6.65
C ASP A 112 1.31 16.84 5.49
N VAL A 113 2.16 17.34 4.60
CA VAL A 113 2.71 16.56 3.50
C VAL A 113 3.77 15.62 4.05
N GLN A 114 3.75 14.35 3.62
CA GLN A 114 4.81 13.40 3.92
C GLN A 114 5.58 13.04 2.66
N PHE A 115 6.90 13.03 2.73
CA PHE A 115 7.78 12.55 1.68
C PHE A 115 8.59 11.37 2.17
N SER A 116 8.67 10.32 1.36
CA SER A 116 9.54 9.18 1.62
C SER A 116 10.41 8.92 0.41
N ALA A 117 11.66 8.56 0.66
CA ALA A 117 12.59 8.14 -0.38
C ALA A 117 13.17 6.77 0.01
N PHE A 118 12.90 5.76 -0.82
CA PHE A 118 13.35 4.39 -0.62
C PHE A 118 14.42 4.02 -1.65
N PHE A 119 15.58 3.57 -1.17
CA PHE A 119 16.57 2.91 -1.99
C PHE A 119 16.25 1.43 -2.08
N SER A 120 16.11 0.90 -3.30
CA SER A 120 15.64 -0.46 -3.54
C SER A 120 16.28 -1.08 -4.80
N PRO A 121 16.59 -2.39 -4.81
CA PRO A 121 17.00 -3.08 -6.03
C PRO A 121 15.88 -3.11 -7.07
N LYS A 122 16.21 -3.03 -8.37
CA LYS A 122 15.22 -3.12 -9.45
C LYS A 122 14.59 -4.52 -9.57
N GLN A 123 15.38 -5.54 -9.26
CA GLN A 123 14.98 -6.93 -9.36
C GLN A 123 14.82 -7.52 -7.96
N PRO A 124 13.79 -8.37 -7.73
CA PRO A 124 13.71 -9.15 -6.50
C PRO A 124 14.98 -9.98 -6.30
N THR A 125 15.32 -10.26 -5.05
CA THR A 125 16.41 -11.19 -4.74
C THR A 125 16.12 -12.59 -5.30
N ALA A 126 17.12 -13.46 -5.34
CA ALA A 126 16.95 -14.85 -5.79
C ALA A 126 15.82 -15.62 -5.06
N GLY A 127 15.43 -15.19 -3.85
CA GLY A 127 14.31 -15.76 -3.11
C GLY A 127 12.94 -15.12 -3.39
N GLY A 128 12.86 -14.15 -4.30
CA GLY A 128 11.66 -13.36 -4.60
C GLY A 128 11.38 -12.24 -3.61
N TRP A 129 12.35 -11.85 -2.78
CA TRP A 129 12.18 -10.74 -1.84
C TRP A 129 12.42 -9.40 -2.53
N ILE A 130 11.52 -8.47 -2.30
CA ILE A 130 11.61 -7.06 -2.63
C ILE A 130 11.87 -6.32 -1.33
N TRP A 131 12.88 -5.46 -1.28
CA TRP A 131 13.15 -4.66 -0.10
C TRP A 131 13.50 -3.24 -0.49
N GLY A 132 13.22 -2.29 0.40
CA GLY A 132 13.65 -0.92 0.26
C GLY A 132 13.99 -0.35 1.62
N ALA A 133 15.05 0.45 1.70
CA ALA A 133 15.43 1.16 2.92
C ALA A 133 15.52 2.65 2.61
N GLY A 134 15.07 3.49 3.53
CA GLY A 134 14.84 4.87 3.21
C GLY A 134 14.65 5.77 4.41
N VAL A 135 14.28 7.00 4.09
CA VAL A 135 13.88 8.02 5.06
C VAL A 135 12.48 8.52 4.74
N VAL A 136 11.77 8.90 5.79
CA VAL A 136 10.48 9.58 5.71
C VAL A 136 10.59 10.91 6.42
N THR A 137 10.05 11.95 5.81
CA THR A 137 9.97 13.30 6.36
C THR A 137 8.52 13.75 6.33
N GLN A 138 8.08 14.35 7.43
CA GLN A 138 6.82 15.07 7.50
C GLN A 138 7.11 16.57 7.49
N PHE A 139 6.39 17.29 6.65
CA PHE A 139 6.48 18.74 6.51
C PHE A 139 5.29 19.40 7.20
N ASP A 140 5.57 20.49 7.92
CA ASP A 140 4.54 21.37 8.47
C ASP A 140 3.98 22.27 7.37
N THR A 141 3.11 21.70 6.52
CA THR A 141 2.48 22.36 5.36
C THR A 141 0.98 22.49 5.52
N ALA A 142 0.44 22.13 6.69
CA ALA A 142 -0.99 22.21 6.92
C ALA A 142 -1.48 23.66 6.80
N THR A 143 -2.61 23.85 6.12
CA THR A 143 -3.17 25.20 5.90
C THR A 143 -3.92 25.76 7.10
N ASP A 144 -4.22 24.91 8.08
CA ASP A 144 -4.90 25.26 9.34
C ASP A 144 -4.42 24.26 10.40
N ASP A 145 -4.16 24.70 11.63
CA ASP A 145 -3.61 23.88 12.72
C ASP A 145 -4.49 22.67 13.06
N ARG A 146 -5.78 22.67 12.65
CA ARG A 146 -6.67 21.52 12.82
C ARG A 146 -6.51 20.42 11.77
N LEU A 147 -5.73 20.67 10.72
CA LEU A 147 -5.54 19.76 9.58
C LEU A 147 -4.18 19.05 9.63
N GLY A 148 -3.29 19.46 10.52
CA GLY A 148 -1.95 18.90 10.69
C GLY A 148 -1.52 18.86 12.14
N GLN A 149 -0.30 18.38 12.38
CA GLN A 149 0.32 18.38 13.70
C GLN A 149 1.14 19.65 13.97
N GLY A 150 1.36 20.51 12.96
CA GLY A 150 2.15 21.72 13.11
C GLY A 150 3.64 21.45 13.35
N LYS A 151 4.14 20.31 12.87
CA LYS A 151 5.46 19.78 13.23
C LYS A 151 6.14 19.09 12.07
N TRP A 152 7.44 19.33 12.01
CA TRP A 152 8.36 18.57 11.18
C TRP A 152 8.75 17.26 11.84
N GLY A 153 8.90 16.22 11.03
CA GLY A 153 9.38 14.90 11.46
C GLY A 153 10.37 14.34 10.47
N LEU A 154 11.36 13.60 10.94
CA LEU A 154 12.30 12.84 10.12
C LEU A 154 12.54 11.49 10.80
N GLY A 155 12.43 10.41 10.04
CA GLY A 155 12.63 9.07 10.56
C GLY A 155 13.13 8.09 9.50
N PRO A 156 13.76 6.99 9.94
CA PRO A 156 14.05 5.87 9.05
C PRO A 156 12.75 5.15 8.66
N THR A 157 12.73 4.56 7.47
CA THR A 157 11.66 3.68 7.01
C THR A 157 12.24 2.54 6.16
N ALA A 158 11.62 1.38 6.19
CA ALA A 158 12.04 0.25 5.38
C ALA A 158 10.82 -0.58 4.99
N VAL A 159 10.87 -1.19 3.82
CA VAL A 159 9.83 -2.09 3.34
C VAL A 159 10.47 -3.42 2.99
N LEU A 160 9.77 -4.51 3.32
CA LEU A 160 10.14 -5.86 2.91
C LEU A 160 8.86 -6.55 2.41
N LEU A 161 8.86 -6.99 1.16
CA LEU A 161 7.75 -7.69 0.53
C LEU A 161 8.24 -8.97 -0.16
N ARG A 162 7.39 -9.98 -0.20
CA ARG A 162 7.56 -11.17 -1.04
C ARG A 162 6.20 -11.66 -1.48
N THR A 163 6.05 -11.85 -2.79
CA THR A 163 4.83 -12.42 -3.38
C THR A 163 5.10 -13.88 -3.73
N SER A 164 4.26 -14.80 -3.26
CA SER A 164 4.37 -16.23 -3.52
C SER A 164 2.99 -16.79 -3.86
N GLY A 165 2.75 -17.02 -5.15
CA GLY A 165 1.42 -17.42 -5.64
C GLY A 165 0.37 -16.33 -5.35
N PRO A 166 -0.78 -16.68 -4.74
CA PRO A 166 -1.82 -15.70 -4.39
C PRO A 166 -1.52 -14.91 -3.11
N TRP A 167 -0.41 -15.19 -2.42
CA TRP A 167 -0.11 -14.61 -1.11
C TRP A 167 0.96 -13.53 -1.20
N VAL A 168 0.73 -12.42 -0.48
CA VAL A 168 1.71 -11.35 -0.28
C VAL A 168 2.12 -11.34 1.19
N TYR A 169 3.42 -11.47 1.44
CA TYR A 169 4.03 -11.36 2.76
C TYR A 169 4.83 -10.06 2.82
N GLY A 170 4.71 -9.30 3.91
CA GLY A 170 5.55 -8.12 4.06
C GLY A 170 5.24 -7.25 5.27
N GLY A 171 6.02 -6.18 5.38
CA GLY A 171 5.91 -5.14 6.40
C GLY A 171 6.54 -3.83 5.90
N LEU A 172 6.16 -2.72 6.55
CA LEU A 172 6.60 -1.35 6.28
C LEU A 172 6.89 -0.63 7.61
#